data_AF-A0AAV5U1E9-F1
#
_entry.id   AF-A0AAV5U1E9-F1
#
_cell.length_a   1.000
_cell.length_b   1.000
_cell.length_c   1.000
_cell.angle_alpha   90.00
_cell.angle_beta   90.00
_cell.angle_gamma   90.00
#
_symmetry.space_group_name_H-M   'P 1'
#
loop_
_entity.id
_entity.type
_entity.pdbx_description
1 polymer ?
#
loop_
_entity_poly.entity_id
_entity_poly.type
_entity_poly.pdbx_seq_one_letter_code
_entity_poly.pdbx_strand_id
1 'polypeptide(L)'
;HTSSLALSLLRHSSPPSESFVLSPFSFNSALSIVHDGANGTTQKELTDLLLNDAIPSEVTSFYSSLALSLPSKGGNGVLFKSANRFYIDDSISLKKEYQKNMEVKYNVKVKNRVSKGNE
;
A
#
# COMPACT_ATOMS: atom_id res chain seq x y z
N HIS A 1 -5.72 -13.84 7.10
CA HIS A 1 -4.46 -13.90 6.35
C HIS A 1 -3.61 -12.63 6.50
N THR A 2 -4.16 -11.42 6.33
CA THR A 2 -3.44 -10.14 6.59
C THR A 2 -3.02 -9.89 8.05
N SER A 3 -3.62 -10.60 9.01
CA SER A 3 -3.39 -10.39 10.45
C SER A 3 -2.00 -10.82 10.95
N SER A 4 -1.28 -11.69 10.23
CA SER A 4 0.02 -12.21 10.68
C SER A 4 1.13 -11.18 10.58
N LEU A 5 1.24 -10.47 9.45
CA LEU A 5 2.26 -9.45 9.22
C LEU A 5 2.15 -8.30 10.21
N ALA A 6 0.94 -7.77 10.39
CA ALA A 6 0.66 -6.69 11.32
C ALA A 6 1.02 -7.04 12.77
N LEU A 7 0.68 -8.25 13.19
CA LEU A 7 0.98 -8.75 14.52
C LEU A 7 2.49 -8.96 14.71
N SER A 8 3.18 -9.48 13.68
CA SER A 8 4.63 -9.59 13.69
C SER A 8 5.29 -8.22 13.79
N LEU A 9 4.84 -7.21 13.05
CA LEU A 9 5.36 -5.84 13.18
C LEU A 9 5.15 -5.30 14.59
N LEU A 10 3.92 -5.37 15.13
CA LEU A 10 3.61 -4.94 16.50
C LEU A 10 4.56 -5.53 17.55
N ARG A 11 4.89 -6.82 17.44
CA ARG A 11 5.78 -7.51 18.37
C ARG A 11 7.24 -7.06 18.28
N HIS A 12 7.67 -6.55 17.13
CA HIS A 12 9.06 -6.16 16.88
C HIS A 12 9.26 -4.63 16.85
N SER A 13 8.19 -3.84 16.82
CA SER A 13 8.28 -2.39 16.60
C SER A 13 8.57 -1.57 17.85
N SER A 14 8.28 -2.08 19.05
CA SER A 14 8.44 -1.28 20.27
C SER A 14 8.67 -2.15 21.51
N PRO A 15 9.51 -1.70 22.46
CA PRO A 15 9.58 -2.32 23.78
C PRO A 15 8.23 -2.20 24.52
N PRO A 16 7.96 -3.08 25.52
CA PRO A 16 6.70 -3.07 26.27
C PRO A 16 6.41 -1.77 27.04
N SER A 17 7.44 -0.93 27.24
CA SER A 17 7.34 0.34 27.96
C SER A 17 6.82 1.50 27.13
N GLU A 18 6.68 1.32 25.81
CA GLU A 18 6.31 2.40 24.89
C GLU A 18 5.01 2.09 24.16
N SER A 19 4.22 3.14 23.93
CA SER A 19 3.00 3.04 23.14
C SER A 19 3.33 3.00 21.67
N PHE A 20 2.81 2.00 20.96
CA PHE A 20 3.00 1.85 19.53
C PHE A 20 1.65 1.66 18.81
N VAL A 21 1.47 2.40 17.72
CA VAL A 21 0.27 2.35 16.89
C VAL A 21 0.67 2.12 15.43
N LEU A 22 0.00 1.17 14.80
CA LEU A 22 0.19 0.76 13.42
C LEU A 22 -1.19 0.76 12.73
N SER A 23 -1.24 1.20 11.48
CA SER A 23 -2.37 0.94 10.59
C SER A 23 -1.99 -0.20 9.62
N PRO A 24 -2.39 -1.45 9.90
CA PRO A 24 -2.09 -2.58 9.02
C PRO A 24 -2.59 -2.36 7.59
N PHE A 25 -3.75 -1.72 7.47
CA PHE A 25 -4.34 -1.41 6.19
C PHE A 25 -3.45 -0.46 5.37
N SER A 26 -3.04 0.67 5.96
CA SER A 26 -2.22 1.66 5.23
C SER A 26 -0.88 1.03 4.81
N PHE A 27 -0.25 0.27 5.70
CA PHE A 27 1.01 -0.40 5.41
C PHE A 27 0.87 -1.45 4.30
N ASN A 28 -0.09 -2.36 4.40
CA ASN A 28 -0.28 -3.41 3.40
C ASN A 28 -0.75 -2.85 2.06
N SER A 29 -1.58 -1.81 2.04
CA SER A 29 -1.95 -1.12 0.80
C SER A 29 -0.76 -0.43 0.14
N ALA A 30 0.19 0.09 0.92
CA ALA A 30 1.41 0.62 0.35
C ALA A 30 2.22 -0.51 -0.32
N LEU A 31 2.38 -1.65 0.35
CA LEU A 31 3.06 -2.81 -0.23
C LEU A 31 2.34 -3.39 -1.45
N SER A 32 1.00 -3.36 -1.52
CA SER A 32 0.25 -3.83 -2.69
C SER A 32 0.48 -2.94 -3.91
N ILE A 33 0.70 -1.64 -3.72
CA ILE A 33 1.05 -0.70 -4.79
C ILE A 33 2.46 -0.98 -5.33
N VAL A 34 3.40 -1.35 -4.46
CA VAL A 34 4.75 -1.80 -4.86
C VAL A 34 4.67 -3.15 -5.59
N HIS A 35 3.86 -4.08 -5.07
CA HIS A 35 3.61 -5.38 -5.69
C HIS A 35 3.12 -5.26 -7.14
N ASP A 36 2.19 -4.34 -7.41
CA ASP A 36 1.66 -4.12 -8.76
C ASP A 36 2.68 -3.43 -9.70
N GLY A 37 3.75 -2.85 -9.16
CA GLY A 37 4.88 -2.30 -9.93
C GLY A 37 6.05 -3.29 -10.08
N ALA A 38 6.04 -4.38 -9.33
CA ALA A 38 7.06 -5.41 -9.33
C ALA A 38 6.78 -6.49 -10.39
N ASN A 39 7.78 -7.33 -10.66
CA ASN A 39 7.64 -8.53 -11.50
C ASN A 39 8.58 -9.63 -10.99
N GLY A 40 8.41 -10.87 -11.47
CA GLY A 40 9.27 -12.01 -11.15
C GLY A 40 9.32 -12.30 -9.65
N THR A 41 10.53 -12.53 -9.12
CA THR A 41 10.75 -12.89 -7.71
C THR A 41 10.19 -11.87 -6.74
N THR A 42 10.41 -10.57 -6.98
CA THR A 42 9.93 -9.51 -6.08
C THR A 42 8.41 -9.49 -5.98
N GLN A 43 7.70 -9.69 -7.09
CA GLN A 43 6.23 -9.76 -7.06
C GLN A 43 5.74 -11.00 -6.32
N LYS A 44 6.43 -12.14 -6.48
CA LYS A 44 6.10 -13.38 -5.79
C LYS A 44 6.27 -13.24 -4.28
N GLU A 45 7.40 -12.72 -3.81
CA GLU A 45 7.65 -12.50 -2.38
C GLU A 45 6.60 -11.59 -1.74
N LEU A 46 6.21 -10.52 -2.45
CA LEU A 46 5.14 -9.62 -2.01
C LEU A 46 3.76 -10.28 -2.04
N THR A 47 3.51 -11.19 -2.99
CA THR A 47 2.27 -11.99 -3.05
C THR A 47 2.15 -12.83 -1.79
N ASP A 48 3.16 -13.65 -1.51
CA ASP A 48 3.20 -14.55 -0.36
C ASP A 48 3.10 -13.79 0.97
N LEU A 49 3.76 -12.63 1.06
CA LEU A 49 3.72 -11.74 2.22
C LEU A 49 2.32 -11.15 2.47
N LEU A 50 1.64 -10.71 1.41
CA LEU A 50 0.37 -9.99 1.52
C LEU A 50 -0.82 -10.93 1.66
N LEU A 51 -0.82 -12.01 0.88
CA LEU A 51 -1.84 -13.07 0.83
C LEU A 51 -1.12 -14.40 0.47
N ASN A 52 -0.73 -15.14 1.51
CA ASN A 52 -0.10 -16.45 1.34
C ASN A 52 -0.97 -17.37 0.46
N ASP A 53 -0.31 -18.14 -0.43
CA ASP A 53 -0.94 -19.08 -1.38
C ASP A 53 -1.90 -18.44 -2.39
N ALA A 54 -1.84 -17.12 -2.58
CA ALA A 54 -2.60 -16.41 -3.62
C ALA A 54 -1.80 -16.24 -4.92
N ILE A 55 -2.48 -15.92 -6.01
CA ILE A 55 -1.85 -15.44 -7.23
C ILE A 55 -1.83 -13.90 -7.26
N PRO A 56 -0.89 -13.26 -8.01
CA PRO A 56 -0.75 -11.80 -8.00
C PRO A 56 -2.04 -11.02 -8.31
N SER A 57 -2.90 -11.53 -9.21
CA SER A 57 -4.16 -10.88 -9.55
C SER A 57 -5.17 -10.86 -8.40
N GLU A 58 -5.14 -11.86 -7.51
CA GLU A 58 -5.99 -11.91 -6.32
C GLU A 58 -5.54 -10.86 -5.30
N VAL A 59 -4.23 -10.68 -5.14
CA VAL A 59 -3.65 -9.61 -4.30
C VAL A 59 -4.10 -8.24 -4.79
N THR A 60 -3.91 -7.96 -6.08
CA THR A 60 -4.35 -6.71 -6.69
C THR A 60 -5.84 -6.49 -6.50
N SER A 61 -6.67 -7.52 -6.74
CA SER A 61 -8.14 -7.42 -6.62
C SER A 61 -8.58 -7.16 -5.19
N PHE A 62 -7.97 -7.84 -4.22
CA PHE A 62 -8.30 -7.68 -2.81
C PHE A 62 -7.97 -6.27 -2.30
N TYR A 63 -6.74 -5.81 -2.51
CA TYR A 63 -6.32 -4.50 -1.98
C TYR A 63 -6.94 -3.32 -2.74
N SER A 64 -7.19 -3.44 -4.04
CA SER A 64 -7.93 -2.42 -4.80
C SER A 64 -9.37 -2.29 -4.31
N SER A 65 -10.07 -3.41 -4.11
CA SER A 65 -11.42 -3.43 -3.53
C SER A 65 -11.46 -2.77 -2.15
N LEU A 66 -10.50 -3.06 -1.27
CA LEU A 66 -10.40 -2.41 0.04
C LEU A 66 -10.12 -0.91 -0.06
N ALA A 67 -9.19 -0.50 -0.92
CA ALA A 67 -8.84 0.91 -1.11
C ALA A 67 -10.03 1.75 -1.61
N LEU A 68 -10.88 1.19 -2.46
CA LEU A 68 -12.07 1.88 -2.99
C LEU A 68 -13.27 1.81 -2.04
N SER A 69 -13.44 0.72 -1.30
CA SER A 69 -14.62 0.50 -0.45
C SER A 69 -14.51 1.11 0.94
N LEU A 70 -13.34 1.13 1.58
CA LEU A 70 -13.21 1.62 2.96
C LEU A 70 -13.48 3.13 3.11
N PRO A 71 -13.00 4.02 2.22
CA PRO A 71 -13.37 5.44 2.27
C PRO A 71 -14.85 5.67 2.00
N SER A 72 -15.49 4.77 1.23
CA SER A 72 -16.87 4.90 0.75
C SER A 72 -17.91 4.29 1.69
N LYS A 73 -17.51 3.36 2.58
CA LYS A 73 -18.40 2.64 3.51
C LYS A 73 -18.50 3.30 4.90
N GLY A 74 -18.56 4.63 4.93
CA GLY A 74 -18.87 5.39 6.15
C GLY A 74 -20.33 5.23 6.58
N GLY A 75 -20.71 4.02 7.00
CA GLY A 75 -21.99 3.80 7.69
C GLY A 75 -21.92 4.37 9.12
N ASN A 76 -22.96 5.11 9.52
CA ASN A 76 -23.21 5.60 10.89
C ASN A 76 -22.01 6.25 11.62
N GLY A 77 -21.34 7.22 10.98
CA GLY A 77 -20.49 8.19 11.68
C GLY A 77 -19.01 7.87 11.80
N VAL A 78 -18.52 6.77 11.21
CA VAL A 78 -17.07 6.48 11.15
C VAL A 78 -16.45 7.09 9.90
N LEU A 79 -15.57 8.06 10.09
CA LEU A 79 -14.79 8.70 9.02
C LEU A 79 -13.46 7.96 8.84
N PHE A 80 -13.30 7.25 7.72
CA PHE A 80 -12.05 6.57 7.37
C PHE A 80 -11.23 7.41 6.39
N LYS A 81 -10.05 7.87 6.83
CA LYS A 81 -9.08 8.58 5.98
C LYS A 81 -7.77 7.82 5.96
N SER A 82 -7.32 7.45 4.76
CA SER A 82 -6.00 6.88 4.52
C SER A 82 -5.37 7.63 3.34
N ALA A 83 -4.10 7.99 3.49
CA ALA A 83 -3.36 8.74 2.47
C ALA A 83 -2.01 8.06 2.23
N ASN A 84 -1.98 7.13 1.27
CA ASN A 84 -0.73 6.55 0.80
C ASN A 84 -0.17 7.41 -0.35
N ARG A 85 1.12 7.74 -0.30
CA ARG A 85 1.81 8.47 -1.37
C ARG A 85 3.20 7.90 -1.60
N PHE A 86 3.54 7.73 -2.88
CA PHE A 86 4.85 7.25 -3.32
C PHE A 86 5.62 8.39 -3.96
N TYR A 87 6.84 8.58 -3.48
CA TYR A 87 7.81 9.50 -4.05
C TYR A 87 8.91 8.67 -4.69
N ILE A 88 9.17 8.93 -5.96
CA ILE A 88 10.19 8.24 -6.75
C ILE A 88 11.18 9.28 -7.23
N ASP A 89 12.46 8.92 -7.34
CA ASP A 89 13.47 9.86 -7.81
C ASP A 89 13.16 10.39 -9.22
N ASP A 90 13.53 11.64 -9.50
CA ASP A 90 13.27 12.29 -10.79
C ASP A 90 14.05 11.63 -11.95
N SER A 91 15.15 10.94 -11.65
CA SER A 91 15.93 10.18 -12.65
C SER A 91 15.20 8.93 -13.18
N ILE A 92 14.14 8.47 -12.50
CA ILE A 92 13.41 7.26 -12.85
C ILE A 92 12.18 7.62 -13.70
N SER A 93 12.19 7.21 -14.96
CA SER A 93 11.02 7.35 -15.84
C SER A 93 9.90 6.37 -15.45
N LEU A 94 8.81 6.91 -14.88
CA LEU A 94 7.64 6.09 -14.57
C LEU A 94 6.83 5.77 -15.82
N LYS A 95 6.40 4.51 -15.92
CA LYS A 95 5.45 4.08 -16.94
C LYS A 95 4.12 4.77 -16.69
N LYS A 96 3.61 5.52 -17.68
CA LYS A 96 2.30 6.19 -17.61
C LYS A 96 1.16 5.21 -17.30
N GLU A 97 1.25 4.00 -17.84
CA GLU A 97 0.28 2.93 -17.58
C GLU A 97 0.25 2.54 -16.10
N TYR A 98 1.43 2.40 -15.46
CA TYR A 98 1.51 2.12 -14.04
C TYR A 98 0.85 3.23 -13.21
N GLN A 99 1.16 4.50 -13.50
CA GLN A 99 0.56 5.64 -12.81
C GLN A 99 -0.97 5.64 -12.92
N LYS A 100 -1.49 5.43 -14.13
CA LYS A 100 -2.93 5.34 -14.39
C LYS A 100 -3.57 4.18 -13.62
N ASN A 101 -2.91 3.02 -13.62
CA ASN A 101 -3.40 1.84 -12.90
C ASN A 101 -3.45 2.07 -11.40
N MET A 102 -2.47 2.77 -10.82
CA MET A 102 -2.47 3.06 -9.38
C MET A 102 -3.55 4.07 -8.98
N GLU A 103 -3.81 5.07 -9.83
CA GLU A 103 -4.90 6.03 -9.61
C GLU A 103 -6.27 5.36 -9.68
N VAL A 104 -6.50 4.50 -10.68
CA VAL A 104 -7.78 3.80 -10.87
C VAL A 104 -8.02 2.74 -9.80
N LYS A 105 -7.02 1.91 -9.48
CA LYS A 105 -7.21 0.75 -8.60
C LYS A 105 -7.12 1.09 -7.12
N TYR A 106 -6.33 2.10 -6.75
CA TYR A 106 -6.05 2.40 -5.34
C TYR A 106 -6.37 3.84 -4.93
N ASN A 107 -6.80 4.70 -5.86
CA ASN A 107 -6.98 6.13 -5.63
C ASN A 107 -5.69 6.82 -5.10
N VAL A 108 -4.53 6.35 -5.58
CA VAL A 108 -3.21 6.85 -5.17
C VAL A 108 -2.51 7.52 -6.34
N LYS A 109 -1.89 8.67 -6.06
CA LYS A 109 -1.02 9.38 -7.01
C LYS A 109 0.43 8.99 -6.79
N VAL A 110 1.06 8.39 -7.80
CA VAL A 110 2.50 8.12 -7.84
C VAL A 110 3.18 9.20 -8.68
N LYS A 111 4.08 9.96 -8.06
CA LYS A 111 4.77 11.07 -8.72
C LYS A 111 6.27 11.02 -8.44
N ASN A 112 7.04 11.49 -9.40
CA ASN A 112 8.43 11.80 -9.18
C ASN A 112 8.55 12.94 -8.15
N ARG A 113 9.61 12.89 -7.34
CA ARG A 113 9.89 13.84 -6.28
C ARG A 113 10.46 15.11 -6.91
N VAL A 114 9.58 16.04 -7.25
CA VAL A 114 9.99 17.40 -7.59
C VAL A 114 10.81 17.97 -6.43
N SER A 115 12.13 18.13 -6.63
CA SER A 115 12.93 18.91 -5.70
C SER A 115 12.35 20.32 -5.67
N LYS A 116 11.76 20.71 -4.54
CA LYS A 116 11.52 22.13 -4.27
C LYS A 116 12.88 22.81 -4.17
N GLY A 117 13.40 23.25 -5.31
CA GLY A 117 14.33 24.37 -5.38
C GLY A 117 13.52 25.65 -5.42
N ASN A 118 13.69 26.47 -4.39
CA ASN A 118 13.31 27.88 -4.27
C ASN A 118 11.80 28.20 -4.28
N GLU A 119 11.28 28.48 -3.09
CA GLU A 119 10.56 29.73 -2.76
C GLU A 119 10.53 29.88 -1.23
#